data_AF-E6YGT0-F1
#
_entry.id   AF-E6YGT0-F1
#
_cell.length_a   1.000
_cell.length_b   1.000
_cell.length_c   1.000
_cell.angle_alpha   90.00
_cell.angle_beta   90.00
_cell.angle_gamma   90.00
#
_symmetry.space_group_name_H-M   'P 1'
#
loop_
_entity.id
_entity.type
_entity.pdbx_description
1 polymer ?
#
loop_
_entity_poly.entity_id
_entity_poly.type
_entity_poly.pdbx_seq_one_letter_code
_entity_poly.pdbx_strand_id
1 'polypeptide(L)'
;MKSYFFSELMGKDPKTLNRYERLVRLQVLFFRMPYDGNIADALAVGYLEEGLFQEAVNTYLDALHLNGETAPRLVGYGLALVGYEGGIITQEAQDVFQKAVNLAPNDFYPHLLLANAFHQAGRSSQAIQLLQNFLNKMPKVVKGRSRVEEMIIQLRGVSEEQDLD
;
A
#
# COMPACT_ATOMS: atom_id res chain seq x y z
N MET A 1 14.35 11.48 -34.02
CA MET A 1 14.09 10.04 -34.23
C MET A 1 12.88 9.68 -33.36
N LYS A 2 11.66 9.64 -33.91
CA LYS A 2 10.50 9.13 -33.16
C LYS A 2 10.71 7.62 -33.02
N SER A 3 11.01 7.13 -31.81
CA SER A 3 11.26 5.70 -31.57
C SER A 3 10.03 4.90 -32.00
N TYR A 4 10.18 4.01 -32.99
CA TYR A 4 9.11 3.21 -33.61
C TYR A 4 8.27 2.44 -32.57
N PHE A 5 8.94 1.97 -31.52
CA PHE A 5 8.34 1.30 -30.38
C PHE A 5 7.32 2.17 -29.64
N PHE A 6 7.56 3.48 -29.52
CA PHE A 6 6.68 4.40 -28.80
C PHE A 6 5.34 4.60 -29.52
N SER A 7 5.38 4.86 -30.84
CA SER A 7 4.14 5.04 -31.63
C SER A 7 3.30 3.77 -31.66
N GLU A 8 3.96 2.61 -31.71
CA GLU A 8 3.29 1.31 -31.70
C GLU A 8 2.63 1.03 -30.34
N LEU A 9 3.37 1.21 -29.23
CA LEU A 9 2.85 0.99 -27.88
C LEU A 9 1.64 1.86 -27.55
N MET A 10 1.65 3.13 -27.97
CA MET A 10 0.53 4.05 -27.76
C MET A 10 -0.69 3.71 -28.63
N GLY A 11 -0.47 3.09 -29.79
CA GLY A 11 -1.53 2.66 -30.71
C GLY A 11 -2.20 1.34 -30.34
N LYS A 12 -1.54 0.49 -29.52
CA LYS A 12 -2.13 -0.75 -29.01
C LYS A 12 -3.35 -0.48 -28.11
N ASP A 13 -4.30 -1.41 -28.12
CA ASP A 13 -5.42 -1.43 -27.16
C ASP A 13 -4.85 -1.61 -25.74
N PRO A 14 -5.10 -0.66 -24.80
CA PRO A 14 -4.64 -0.77 -23.41
C PRO A 14 -4.96 -2.10 -22.73
N LYS A 15 -6.05 -2.78 -23.12
CA LYS A 15 -6.48 -4.06 -22.56
C LYS A 15 -5.59 -5.23 -22.98
N THR A 16 -4.89 -5.10 -24.11
CA THR A 16 -4.00 -6.13 -24.66
C THR A 16 -2.57 -6.02 -24.15
N LEU A 17 -2.25 -4.92 -23.45
CA LEU A 17 -0.90 -4.66 -22.97
C LEU A 17 -0.54 -5.60 -21.82
N ASN A 18 0.65 -6.19 -21.90
CA ASN A 18 1.22 -6.87 -20.74
C ASN A 18 1.60 -5.85 -19.65
N ARG A 19 1.97 -6.36 -18.46
CA ARG A 19 2.25 -5.51 -17.29
C ARG A 19 3.38 -4.49 -17.54
N TYR A 20 4.49 -4.93 -18.15
CA TYR A 20 5.61 -4.06 -18.50
C TYR A 20 5.21 -3.00 -19.53
N GLU A 21 4.51 -3.40 -20.59
CA GLU A 21 4.00 -2.46 -21.61
C GLU A 21 3.05 -1.41 -21.01
N ARG A 22 2.19 -1.81 -20.06
CA ARG A 22 1.32 -0.87 -19.33
C ARG A 22 2.14 0.12 -18.52
N LEU A 23 3.15 -0.34 -17.79
CA LEU A 23 4.01 0.55 -17.00
C LEU A 23 4.72 1.56 -17.91
N VAL A 24 5.36 1.12 -19.00
CA VAL A 24 6.04 2.01 -19.95
C VAL A 24 5.06 3.01 -20.57
N ARG A 25 3.85 2.57 -20.90
CA ARG A 25 2.80 3.47 -21.40
C ARG A 25 2.43 4.54 -20.37
N LEU A 26 2.24 4.15 -19.11
CA LEU A 26 1.92 5.08 -18.02
C LEU A 26 3.06 6.08 -17.77
N GLN A 27 4.33 5.63 -17.81
CA GLN A 27 5.49 6.51 -17.70
C GLN A 27 5.48 7.61 -18.77
N VAL A 28 5.21 7.24 -20.03
CA VAL A 28 5.18 8.22 -21.11
C VAL A 28 3.97 9.15 -21.02
N LEU A 29 2.82 8.63 -20.60
CA LEU A 29 1.63 9.45 -20.37
C LEU A 29 1.88 10.48 -19.26
N PHE A 30 2.49 10.05 -18.15
CA PHE A 30 2.81 10.93 -17.03
C PHE A 30 3.83 11.99 -17.42
N PHE A 31 4.88 11.62 -18.16
CA PHE A 31 5.86 12.58 -18.69
C PHE A 31 5.22 13.70 -19.53
N ARG A 32 4.14 13.39 -20.27
CA ARG A 32 3.42 14.38 -21.10
C ARG A 32 2.41 15.20 -20.31
N MET A 33 1.86 14.63 -19.25
CA MET A 33 0.79 15.22 -18.44
C MET A 33 1.15 15.04 -16.96
N PRO A 34 2.20 15.72 -16.47
CA PRO A 34 2.76 15.49 -15.13
C PRO A 34 1.82 15.92 -14.00
N TYR A 35 0.74 16.64 -14.31
CA TYR A 35 -0.26 17.09 -13.34
C TYR A 35 -1.58 16.31 -13.43
N ASP A 36 -1.64 15.25 -14.23
CA ASP A 36 -2.80 14.35 -14.25
C ASP A 36 -2.68 13.34 -13.11
N GLY A 37 -3.42 13.60 -12.04
CA GLY A 37 -3.41 12.75 -10.85
C GLY A 37 -3.93 11.34 -11.10
N ASN A 38 -4.80 11.10 -12.10
CA ASN A 38 -5.27 9.73 -12.40
C ASN A 38 -4.14 8.90 -13.01
N ILE A 39 -3.30 9.53 -13.84
CA ILE A 39 -2.12 8.88 -14.38
C ILE A 39 -1.08 8.67 -13.27
N ALA A 40 -0.90 9.64 -12.37
CA ALA A 40 -0.03 9.49 -11.20
C ALA A 40 -0.46 8.29 -10.33
N ASP A 41 -1.77 8.18 -10.02
CA ASP A 41 -2.34 7.06 -9.26
C ASP A 41 -2.02 5.72 -9.95
N ALA A 42 -2.31 5.60 -11.24
CA ALA A 42 -2.08 4.36 -11.99
C ALA A 42 -0.59 4.01 -12.11
N LEU A 43 0.28 5.00 -12.31
CA LEU A 43 1.71 4.82 -12.44
C LEU A 43 2.35 4.42 -11.10
N ALA A 44 1.93 5.03 -9.99
CA ALA A 44 2.41 4.69 -8.65
C ALA A 44 2.09 3.23 -8.29
N VAL A 45 0.85 2.79 -8.60
CA VAL A 45 0.47 1.37 -8.45
C VAL A 45 1.34 0.48 -9.34
N GLY A 46 1.53 0.85 -10.62
CA GLY A 46 2.37 0.07 -11.54
C GLY A 46 3.81 -0.09 -11.05
N TYR A 47 4.43 0.97 -10.53
CA TYR A 47 5.76 0.90 -9.93
C TYR A 47 5.81 0.00 -8.71
N LEU A 48 4.82 0.11 -7.81
CA LEU A 48 4.76 -0.72 -6.62
C LEU A 48 4.63 -2.20 -6.96
N GLU A 49 3.78 -2.53 -7.93
CA GLU A 49 3.63 -3.89 -8.40
C GLU A 49 4.95 -4.43 -8.98
N GLU A 50 5.66 -3.65 -9.81
CA GLU A 50 6.96 -4.04 -10.38
C GLU A 50 8.12 -4.07 -9.36
N GLY A 51 7.87 -3.71 -8.09
CA GLY A 51 8.91 -3.66 -7.05
C GLY A 51 9.87 -2.48 -7.21
N LEU A 52 9.53 -1.51 -8.05
CA LEU A 52 10.27 -0.27 -8.26
C LEU A 52 9.90 0.72 -7.15
N PHE A 53 10.32 0.39 -5.93
CA PHE A 53 9.81 1.04 -4.73
C PHE A 53 10.17 2.53 -4.63
N GLN A 54 11.37 2.93 -5.05
CA GLN A 54 11.77 4.33 -5.03
C GLN A 54 10.90 5.18 -5.97
N GLU A 55 10.63 4.68 -7.17
CA GLU A 55 9.75 5.32 -8.16
C GLU A 55 8.30 5.34 -7.66
N ALA A 56 7.86 4.27 -7.01
CA ALA A 56 6.54 4.20 -6.40
C ALA A 56 6.38 5.25 -5.29
N VAL A 57 7.35 5.37 -4.37
CA VAL A 57 7.36 6.39 -3.30
C VAL A 57 7.19 7.79 -3.89
N ASN A 58 8.01 8.15 -4.88
CA ASN A 58 7.96 9.46 -5.51
C ASN A 58 6.62 9.71 -6.22
N THR A 59 6.13 8.72 -6.97
CA THR A 59 4.89 8.87 -7.73
C THR A 59 3.64 8.88 -6.83
N TYR A 60 3.66 8.16 -5.70
CA TYR A 60 2.59 8.25 -4.70
C TYR A 60 2.57 9.63 -4.04
N LEU A 61 3.72 10.24 -3.76
CA LEU A 61 3.77 11.62 -3.27
C LEU A 61 3.14 12.59 -4.28
N ASP A 62 3.46 12.47 -5.57
CA ASP A 62 2.82 13.25 -6.62
C ASP A 62 1.30 13.02 -6.65
N ALA A 63 0.85 11.76 -6.58
CA ALA A 63 -0.57 11.43 -6.55
C ALA A 63 -1.30 12.00 -5.32
N LEU A 64 -0.65 11.98 -4.15
CA LEU A 64 -1.18 12.59 -2.92
C LEU A 64 -1.28 14.12 -3.05
N HIS A 65 -0.30 14.77 -3.69
CA HIS A 65 -0.35 16.22 -3.94
C HIS A 65 -1.41 16.60 -4.96
N LEU A 66 -1.59 15.82 -6.02
CA LEU A 66 -2.51 16.13 -7.13
C LEU A 66 -3.97 15.81 -6.79
N ASN A 67 -4.22 14.66 -6.14
CA ASN A 67 -5.56 14.13 -5.90
C ASN A 67 -5.96 14.05 -4.42
N GLY A 68 -5.09 14.46 -3.51
CA GLY A 68 -5.32 14.41 -2.07
C GLY A 68 -5.22 13.02 -1.45
N GLU A 69 -5.27 12.99 -0.12
CA GLU A 69 -5.18 11.76 0.67
C GLU A 69 -6.47 10.93 0.54
N THR A 70 -6.30 9.63 0.27
CA THR A 70 -7.35 8.60 0.44
C THR A 70 -6.71 7.39 1.10
N ALA A 71 -7.50 6.55 1.79
CA ALA A 71 -6.96 5.35 2.43
C ALA A 71 -6.18 4.44 1.44
N PRO A 72 -6.65 4.17 0.21
CA PRO A 72 -5.88 3.38 -0.76
C PRO A 72 -4.54 4.02 -1.17
N ARG A 73 -4.48 5.35 -1.38
CA ARG A 73 -3.23 6.02 -1.73
C ARG A 73 -2.23 5.99 -0.59
N LEU A 74 -2.70 6.25 0.63
CA LEU A 74 -1.84 6.18 1.82
C LEU A 74 -1.34 4.74 2.04
N VAL A 75 -2.19 3.73 1.86
CA VAL A 75 -1.76 2.33 1.89
C VAL A 75 -0.70 2.05 0.83
N GLY A 76 -0.91 2.46 -0.41
CA GLY A 76 0.06 2.29 -1.50
C GLY A 76 1.39 2.98 -1.20
N TYR A 77 1.35 4.21 -0.71
CA TYR A 77 2.52 4.99 -0.30
C TYR A 77 3.28 4.31 0.85
N GLY A 78 2.57 3.89 1.90
CA GLY A 78 3.18 3.18 3.03
C GLY A 78 3.81 1.86 2.61
N LEU A 79 3.17 1.09 1.72
CA LEU A 79 3.75 -0.15 1.17
C LEU A 79 4.98 0.13 0.29
N ALA A 80 4.98 1.22 -0.47
CA ALA A 80 6.15 1.64 -1.24
C ALA A 80 7.33 2.00 -0.33
N LEU A 81 7.09 2.72 0.77
CA LEU A 81 8.11 3.01 1.79
C LEU A 81 8.67 1.72 2.40
N VAL A 82 7.81 0.78 2.79
CA VAL A 82 8.24 -0.52 3.34
C VAL A 82 9.11 -1.29 2.35
N GLY A 83 8.70 -1.33 1.08
CA GLY A 83 9.49 -2.00 0.03
C GLY A 83 10.84 -1.32 -0.21
N TYR A 84 10.86 0.02 -0.21
CA TYR A 84 12.08 0.82 -0.36
C TYR A 84 13.07 0.54 0.79
N GLU A 85 12.57 0.37 2.00
CA GLU A 85 13.35 0.03 3.21
C GLU A 85 13.61 -1.48 3.37
N GLY A 86 13.45 -2.27 2.29
CA GLY A 86 13.76 -3.70 2.29
C GLY A 86 12.85 -4.56 3.17
N GLY A 87 11.59 -4.14 3.35
CA GLY A 87 10.60 -4.81 4.20
C GLY A 87 10.55 -4.31 5.65
N ILE A 88 11.33 -3.28 5.98
CA ILE A 88 11.29 -2.64 7.30
C ILE A 88 10.17 -1.60 7.33
N ILE A 89 9.24 -1.73 8.27
CA ILE A 89 8.20 -0.74 8.51
C ILE A 89 8.77 0.35 9.42
N THR A 90 9.19 1.45 8.82
CA THR A 90 9.69 2.63 9.53
C THR A 90 8.55 3.38 10.23
N GLN A 91 8.92 4.32 11.12
CA GLN A 91 7.94 5.18 11.79
C GLN A 91 7.10 6.00 10.79
N GLU A 92 7.71 6.44 9.69
CA GLU A 92 7.00 7.15 8.62
C GLU A 92 5.91 6.28 7.98
N ALA A 93 6.24 5.04 7.60
CA ALA A 93 5.25 4.11 7.05
C ALA A 93 4.14 3.79 8.06
N GLN A 94 4.49 3.64 9.34
CA GLN A 94 3.53 3.46 10.42
C GLN A 94 2.56 4.65 10.53
N ASP A 95 3.06 5.88 10.50
CA ASP A 95 2.24 7.10 10.58
C ASP A 95 1.30 7.22 9.37
N VAL A 96 1.79 6.83 8.18
CA VAL A 96 0.98 6.76 6.96
C VAL A 96 -0.15 5.72 7.09
N PHE A 97 0.14 4.53 7.61
CA PHE A 97 -0.90 3.52 7.87
C PHE A 97 -1.91 3.98 8.92
N GLN A 98 -1.46 4.71 9.95
CA GLN A 98 -2.35 5.29 10.94
C GLN A 98 -3.30 6.33 10.33
N LYS A 99 -2.81 7.19 9.42
CA LYS A 99 -3.68 8.08 8.64
C LYS A 99 -4.69 7.29 7.79
N ALA A 100 -4.25 6.21 7.14
CA ALA A 100 -5.14 5.37 6.34
C ALA A 100 -6.26 4.72 7.19
N VAL A 101 -5.94 4.26 8.40
CA VAL A 101 -6.93 3.79 9.39
C VAL A 101 -7.94 4.87 9.74
N ASN A 102 -7.49 6.11 9.94
CA ASN A 102 -8.37 7.23 10.28
C ASN A 102 -9.33 7.59 9.13
N LEU A 103 -8.87 7.50 7.88
CA LEU A 103 -9.71 7.75 6.69
C LEU A 103 -10.69 6.60 6.39
N ALA A 104 -10.33 5.37 6.73
CA ALA A 104 -11.16 4.18 6.49
C ALA A 104 -11.27 3.30 7.76
N PRO A 105 -11.95 3.77 8.82
CA PRO A 105 -12.01 3.07 10.11
C PRO A 105 -12.73 1.70 10.04
N ASN A 106 -13.49 1.45 8.97
CA ASN A 106 -14.20 0.20 8.76
C ASN A 106 -13.49 -0.74 7.76
N ASP A 107 -12.36 -0.31 7.18
CA ASP A 107 -11.54 -1.15 6.32
C ASP A 107 -10.50 -1.91 7.14
N PHE A 108 -10.50 -3.23 7.03
CA PHE A 108 -9.59 -4.09 7.78
C PHE A 108 -8.15 -3.97 7.28
N TYR A 109 -7.92 -3.60 6.02
CA TYR A 109 -6.60 -3.70 5.41
C TYR A 109 -5.57 -2.71 6.01
N PRO A 110 -5.87 -1.40 6.19
CA PRO A 110 -5.00 -0.50 6.92
C PRO A 110 -4.73 -0.92 8.37
N HIS A 111 -5.72 -1.53 9.04
CA HIS A 111 -5.56 -2.03 10.41
C HIS A 111 -4.55 -3.18 10.48
N LEU A 112 -4.54 -4.09 9.51
CA LEU A 112 -3.54 -5.16 9.43
C LEU A 112 -2.13 -4.61 9.20
N LEU A 113 -1.98 -3.61 8.33
CA LEU A 113 -0.67 -3.00 8.05
C LEU A 113 -0.13 -2.26 9.28
N LEU A 114 -0.98 -1.53 10.00
CA LEU A 114 -0.60 -0.88 11.25
C LEU A 114 -0.29 -1.88 12.37
N ALA A 115 -1.04 -2.99 12.47
CA ALA A 115 -0.73 -4.07 13.40
C ALA A 115 0.64 -4.71 13.08
N ASN A 116 0.96 -4.93 11.80
CA ASN A 116 2.29 -5.38 11.38
C ASN A 116 3.39 -4.40 11.78
N ALA A 117 3.15 -3.10 11.63
CA ALA A 117 4.09 -2.07 12.06
C ALA A 117 4.38 -2.16 13.56
N PHE A 118 3.32 -2.26 14.38
CA PHE A 118 3.47 -2.45 15.82
C PHE A 118 4.21 -3.74 16.16
N HIS A 119 3.89 -4.84 15.49
CA HIS A 119 4.56 -6.13 15.73
C HIS A 119 6.05 -6.07 15.42
N GLN A 120 6.44 -5.53 14.26
CA GLN A 120 7.85 -5.38 13.88
C GLN A 120 8.60 -4.45 14.83
N ALA A 121 7.93 -3.47 15.42
CA ALA A 121 8.45 -2.62 16.48
C ALA A 121 8.49 -3.29 17.88
N GLY A 122 8.21 -4.59 17.99
CA GLY A 122 8.19 -5.34 19.25
C GLY A 122 6.95 -5.08 20.12
N ARG A 123 5.91 -4.45 19.58
CA ARG A 123 4.70 -4.03 20.29
C ARG A 123 3.50 -4.92 19.95
N SER A 124 3.68 -6.24 20.01
CA SER A 124 2.67 -7.24 19.67
C SER A 124 1.37 -7.09 20.47
N SER A 125 1.46 -6.71 21.75
CA SER A 125 0.29 -6.45 22.61
C SER A 125 -0.56 -5.29 22.08
N GLN A 126 0.06 -4.20 21.61
CA GLN A 126 -0.64 -3.07 21.00
C GLN A 126 -1.27 -3.45 19.65
N ALA A 127 -0.57 -4.26 18.84
CA ALA A 127 -1.10 -4.80 17.59
C ALA A 127 -2.38 -5.62 17.82
N ILE A 128 -2.37 -6.52 18.81
CA ILE A 128 -3.54 -7.34 19.18
C ILE A 128 -4.70 -6.45 19.65
N GLN A 129 -4.43 -5.49 20.55
CA GLN A 129 -5.47 -4.58 21.05
C GLN A 129 -6.11 -3.75 19.93
N LEU A 130 -5.31 -3.25 18.99
CA LEU A 130 -5.80 -2.52 17.80
C LEU A 130 -6.81 -3.37 17.01
N LEU A 131 -6.43 -4.61 16.69
CA LEU A 131 -7.26 -5.51 15.89
C LEU A 131 -8.51 -5.99 16.63
N GLN A 132 -8.42 -6.25 17.93
CA GLN A 132 -9.58 -6.57 18.77
C GLN A 132 -10.57 -5.40 18.81
N ASN A 133 -10.07 -4.16 18.98
CA ASN A 133 -10.90 -2.97 18.97
C ASN A 133 -11.62 -2.77 17.63
N PHE A 134 -10.95 -3.07 16.50
CA PHE A 134 -11.57 -3.09 15.19
C PHE A 134 -12.72 -4.12 15.15
N LEU A 135 -12.47 -5.38 15.52
CA LEU A 135 -13.48 -6.44 15.49
C LEU A 135 -14.68 -6.19 16.41
N ASN A 136 -14.48 -5.52 17.54
CA ASN A 136 -15.54 -5.18 18.50
C ASN A 136 -16.49 -4.10 17.96
N LYS A 137 -16.00 -3.20 17.11
CA LYS A 137 -16.80 -2.13 16.49
C LYS A 137 -17.50 -2.61 15.21
N MET A 138 -16.98 -3.63 14.57
CA MET A 138 -17.51 -4.14 13.30
C MET A 138 -18.64 -5.15 13.50
N PRO A 139 -19.65 -5.18 12.60
CA PRO A 139 -20.62 -6.27 12.55
C PRO A 139 -19.93 -7.64 12.41
N LYS A 140 -20.61 -8.70 12.86
CA LYS A 140 -20.10 -10.08 12.75
C LYS A 140 -19.74 -10.49 11.32
N VAL A 141 -20.46 -9.94 10.33
CA VAL A 141 -20.20 -10.16 8.90
C VAL A 141 -19.53 -8.92 8.32
N VAL A 142 -18.21 -8.78 8.54
CA VAL A 142 -17.38 -7.74 7.92
C VAL A 142 -16.36 -8.38 7.00
N LYS A 143 -16.07 -7.74 5.87
CA LYS A 143 -15.04 -8.20 4.93
C LYS A 143 -13.69 -8.24 5.66
N GLY A 144 -12.95 -9.32 5.48
CA GLY A 144 -11.62 -9.49 6.08
C GLY A 144 -11.60 -9.84 7.56
N ARG A 145 -12.75 -10.13 8.19
CA ARG A 145 -12.82 -10.60 9.58
C ARG A 145 -11.87 -11.77 9.86
N SER A 146 -11.90 -12.80 9.00
CA SER A 146 -11.04 -13.98 9.16
C SER A 146 -9.56 -13.62 9.13
N ARG A 147 -9.14 -12.72 8.22
CA ARG A 147 -7.75 -12.23 8.14
C ARG A 147 -7.32 -11.50 9.41
N VAL A 148 -8.21 -10.74 10.02
CA VAL A 148 -7.94 -10.06 11.30
C VAL A 148 -7.85 -11.05 12.44
N GLU A 149 -8.75 -12.04 12.49
CA GLU A 149 -8.72 -13.11 13.51
C GLU A 149 -7.45 -13.98 13.38
N GLU A 150 -7.05 -14.35 12.15
CA GLU A 150 -5.80 -15.04 11.84
C GLU A 150 -4.57 -14.26 12.31
N MET A 151 -4.51 -12.96 12.01
CA MET A 151 -3.43 -12.10 12.47
C MET A 151 -3.35 -12.03 14.01
N ILE A 152 -4.49 -11.91 14.71
CA ILE A 152 -4.51 -11.92 16.18
C ILE A 152 -3.95 -13.25 16.72
N ILE A 153 -4.31 -14.39 16.12
CA ILE A 153 -3.80 -15.70 16.52
C ILE A 153 -2.29 -15.78 16.33
N GLN A 154 -1.80 -15.36 15.16
CA GLN A 154 -0.36 -15.32 14.87
C GLN A 154 0.41 -14.47 15.88
N LEU A 155 -0.07 -13.26 16.18
CA LEU A 155 0.59 -12.34 17.11
C LEU A 155 0.64 -12.88 18.54
N ARG A 156 -0.36 -13.66 18.97
CA ARG A 156 -0.38 -14.31 20.28
C ARG A 156 0.66 -15.43 20.36
N GLY A 157 0.72 -16.29 19.33
CA GLY A 157 1.70 -17.38 19.29
C GLY A 157 3.15 -16.88 19.40
N VAL A 158 3.48 -15.79 18.71
CA VAL A 158 4.83 -15.18 18.81
C VAL A 158 5.09 -14.56 20.19
N SER A 159 4.08 -13.99 20.83
CA SER A 159 4.24 -13.39 22.17
C SER A 159 4.53 -14.46 23.23
N GLU A 160 3.87 -15.61 23.14
CA GLU A 160 4.08 -16.74 24.06
C GLU A 160 5.47 -17.38 23.90
N GLU A 161 6.05 -17.39 22.69
CA GLU A 161 7.42 -17.85 22.45
C GLU A 161 8.48 -16.90 23.02
N GLN A 162 8.23 -15.58 23.03
CA GLN A 162 9.17 -14.57 23.53
C GLN A 162 9.25 -14.52 25.07
N ASP A 163 8.22 -15.01 25.78
CA ASP A 163 8.17 -15.04 27.24
C ASP A 163 8.84 -16.30 27.85
N LEU A 164 9.35 -17.23 27.02
CA LEU A 164 9.93 -18.51 27.44
C LEU A 164 11.47 -18.58 27.38
N ASP A 165 12.14 -17.54 26.90
CA ASP A 165 13.61 -17.38 26.85
C ASP A 165 14.13 -16.43 27.96
#